data_AF-A0A1D1W8Q5-F1
#
_entry.id   AF-A0A1D1W8Q5-F1
#
_cell.length_a   1.000
_cell.length_b   1.000
_cell.length_c   1.000
_cell.angle_alpha   90.00
_cell.angle_beta   90.00
_cell.angle_gamma   90.00
#
_symmetry.space_group_name_H-M   'P 1'
#
loop_
_entity.id
_entity.type
_entity.pdbx_description
1 polymer ?
#
loop_
_entity_poly.entity_id
_entity_poly.type
_entity_poly.pdbx_seq_one_letter_code
_entity_poly.pdbx_strand_id
1 'polypeptide(L)'
;MATKMEVNTDGRVRKRLTLKEKKEILRLYPKQICMNEVMRLFDIKSRTTVVRLEKKREFFLSVQENDKISKKIHRKRKFEEVEEILLDFVEENNKRDMPISRNDLKQEALNIARRLQIEGFTGSNGWIQKFMKRNDLGSISLHGNLNYCRSLCSAYF
;
A
#
# COMPACT_ATOMS: atom_id res chain seq x y z
N MET A 1 -27.79 -36.61 -27.85
CA MET A 1 -27.48 -35.18 -28.05
C MET A 1 -27.25 -34.55 -26.69
N ALA A 2 -25.99 -34.33 -26.29
CA ALA A 2 -25.65 -33.70 -25.01
C ALA A 2 -25.24 -32.25 -25.27
N THR A 3 -26.10 -31.32 -24.88
CA THR A 3 -25.89 -29.88 -25.03
C THR A 3 -24.79 -29.44 -24.06
N LYS A 4 -23.65 -29.00 -24.59
CA LYS A 4 -22.57 -28.37 -23.81
C LYS A 4 -23.11 -27.06 -23.24
N MET A 5 -23.29 -26.99 -21.92
CA MET A 5 -23.52 -25.71 -21.23
C MET A 5 -22.18 -24.96 -21.17
N GLU A 6 -22.08 -23.84 -21.87
CA GLU A 6 -20.93 -22.95 -21.78
C GLU A 6 -20.94 -22.26 -20.41
N VAL A 7 -20.01 -22.67 -19.54
CA VAL A 7 -19.75 -21.97 -18.29
C VAL A 7 -18.95 -20.73 -18.65
N ASN A 8 -19.62 -19.57 -18.71
CA ASN A 8 -18.95 -18.29 -18.87
C ASN A 8 -18.13 -17.99 -17.59
N THR A 9 -16.83 -18.22 -17.66
CA THR A 9 -15.84 -17.96 -16.61
C THR A 9 -15.19 -16.60 -16.79
N ASP A 10 -15.95 -15.55 -17.09
CA ASP A 10 -15.45 -14.18 -16.92
C ASP A 10 -15.18 -13.96 -15.42
N GLY A 11 -13.91 -14.00 -15.03
CA GLY A 11 -13.49 -13.80 -13.66
C GLY A 11 -14.11 -12.52 -13.12
N ARG A 12 -14.83 -12.58 -11.98
CA ARG A 12 -15.59 -11.44 -11.44
C ARG A 12 -14.70 -10.18 -11.34
N VAL A 13 -14.83 -9.29 -12.33
CA VAL A 13 -14.17 -7.99 -12.31
C VAL A 13 -14.73 -7.20 -11.13
N ARG A 14 -13.84 -6.84 -10.20
CA ARG A 14 -14.24 -6.13 -8.98
C ARG A 14 -14.49 -4.66 -9.30
N LYS A 15 -15.76 -4.23 -9.24
CA LYS A 15 -16.13 -2.82 -9.31
C LYS A 15 -15.36 -2.00 -8.27
N ARG A 16 -14.72 -0.92 -8.71
CA ARG A 16 -14.05 0.06 -7.84
C ARG A 16 -15.07 1.15 -7.49
N LEU A 17 -15.51 1.18 -6.24
CA LEU A 17 -16.38 2.27 -5.73
C LEU A 17 -15.55 3.52 -5.45
N THR A 18 -15.99 4.65 -5.99
CA THR A 18 -15.47 6.00 -5.73
C THR A 18 -15.73 6.42 -4.29
N LEU A 19 -15.04 7.46 -3.81
CA LEU A 19 -15.30 8.00 -2.48
C LEU A 19 -16.73 8.54 -2.36
N LYS A 20 -17.22 9.20 -3.41
CA LYS A 20 -18.59 9.73 -3.51
C LYS A 20 -19.63 8.61 -3.39
N GLU A 21 -19.50 7.53 -4.17
CA GLU A 21 -20.40 6.37 -4.08
C GLU A 21 -20.38 5.75 -2.68
N LYS A 22 -19.21 5.61 -2.05
CA LYS A 22 -19.11 5.06 -0.68
C LYS A 22 -19.83 5.91 0.35
N LYS A 23 -19.68 7.24 0.28
CA LYS A 23 -20.37 8.17 1.18
C LYS A 23 -21.88 8.10 0.97
N GLU A 24 -22.33 8.04 -0.27
CA GLU A 24 -23.74 7.93 -0.60
C GLU A 24 -24.36 6.63 -0.06
N ILE A 25 -23.68 5.50 -0.27
CA ILE A 25 -24.08 4.21 0.33
C ILE A 25 -24.23 4.34 1.86
N LEU A 26 -23.27 4.98 2.54
CA LEU A 26 -23.31 5.16 4.00
C LEU A 26 -24.39 6.15 4.47
N ARG A 27 -24.83 7.09 3.63
CA ARG A 27 -25.96 7.97 3.93
C ARG A 27 -27.29 7.22 3.84
N LEU A 28 -27.44 6.37 2.82
CA LEU A 28 -28.67 5.65 2.53
C LEU A 28 -28.85 4.39 3.39
N TYR A 29 -27.77 3.63 3.65
CA TYR A 29 -27.81 2.41 4.46
C TYR A 29 -27.30 2.67 5.89
N PRO A 30 -27.91 2.08 6.94
CA PRO A 30 -29.15 1.31 6.96
C PRO A 30 -30.43 2.16 7.10
N LYS A 31 -30.33 3.50 7.02
CA LYS A 31 -31.39 4.43 7.43
C LYS A 31 -32.59 4.50 6.46
N GLN A 32 -32.34 4.49 5.16
CA GLN A 32 -33.35 4.72 4.11
C GLN A 32 -33.64 3.47 3.29
N ILE A 33 -32.59 2.70 2.96
CA ILE A 33 -32.71 1.53 2.07
C ILE A 33 -32.06 0.29 2.69
N CYS A 34 -32.61 -0.88 2.33
CA CYS A 34 -32.08 -2.16 2.77
C CYS A 34 -30.84 -2.58 1.96
N MET A 35 -30.07 -3.53 2.49
CA MET A 35 -28.84 -4.05 1.87
C MET A 35 -29.03 -4.48 0.41
N ASN A 36 -30.12 -5.19 0.11
CA ASN A 36 -30.39 -5.69 -1.24
C ASN A 36 -30.63 -4.54 -2.22
N GLU A 37 -31.25 -3.45 -1.75
CA GLU A 37 -31.51 -2.27 -2.56
C GLU A 37 -30.22 -1.49 -2.84
N VAL A 38 -29.34 -1.34 -1.84
CA VAL A 38 -27.98 -0.80 -2.04
C VAL A 38 -27.24 -1.59 -3.12
N MET A 39 -27.33 -2.92 -3.07
CA MET A 39 -26.63 -3.77 -4.03
C MET A 39 -27.12 -3.58 -5.45
N ARG A 40 -28.42 -3.35 -5.64
CA ARG A 40 -29.02 -3.06 -6.95
C ARG A 40 -28.63 -1.66 -7.44
N LEU A 41 -28.85 -0.63 -6.63
CA LEU A 41 -28.59 0.77 -7.00
C LEU A 41 -27.12 1.05 -7.34
N PHE A 42 -26.19 0.42 -6.61
CA PHE A 42 -24.75 0.65 -6.78
C PHE A 42 -24.03 -0.46 -7.56
N ASP A 43 -24.75 -1.40 -8.17
CA ASP A 43 -24.19 -2.58 -8.88
C ASP A 43 -23.10 -3.31 -8.04
N ILE A 44 -23.44 -3.61 -6.78
CA ILE A 44 -22.53 -4.30 -5.86
C ILE A 44 -22.87 -5.78 -5.84
N LYS A 45 -22.00 -6.60 -6.44
CA LYS A 45 -22.18 -8.06 -6.51
C LYS A 45 -21.97 -8.81 -5.19
N SER A 46 -21.44 -8.17 -4.15
CA SER A 46 -21.12 -8.83 -2.86
C SER A 46 -21.59 -8.03 -1.64
N ARG A 47 -22.45 -8.66 -0.81
CA ARG A 47 -22.86 -8.17 0.51
C ARG A 47 -21.68 -7.81 1.41
N THR A 48 -20.58 -8.56 1.30
CA THR A 48 -19.35 -8.29 2.09
C THR A 48 -18.76 -6.91 1.82
N THR A 49 -19.03 -6.30 0.66
CA THR A 49 -18.59 -4.95 0.35
C THR A 49 -19.31 -3.93 1.22
N VAL A 50 -20.64 -4.02 1.30
CA VAL A 50 -21.47 -3.11 2.10
C VAL A 50 -21.13 -3.27 3.58
N VAL A 51 -21.01 -4.51 4.08
CA VAL A 51 -20.59 -4.76 5.47
C VAL A 51 -19.20 -4.17 5.78
N ARG A 52 -18.23 -4.28 4.86
CA ARG A 52 -16.90 -3.67 5.05
C ARG A 52 -16.94 -2.14 5.01
N LEU A 53 -17.83 -1.55 4.21
CA LEU A 53 -18.03 -0.10 4.19
C LEU A 53 -18.63 0.37 5.51
N GLU A 54 -19.64 -0.35 6.01
CA GLU A 54 -20.31 -0.07 7.28
C GLU A 54 -19.32 -0.07 8.45
N LYS A 55 -18.45 -1.09 8.53
CA LYS A 55 -17.38 -1.16 9.55
C LYS A 55 -16.37 -0.01 9.50
N LYS A 56 -16.31 0.71 8.38
CA LYS A 56 -15.42 1.86 8.15
C LYS A 56 -16.19 3.16 7.96
N ARG A 57 -17.44 3.22 8.43
CA ARG A 57 -18.35 4.35 8.27
C ARG A 57 -17.70 5.68 8.68
N GLU A 58 -17.20 5.76 9.90
CA GLU A 58 -16.59 6.97 10.46
C GLU A 58 -15.40 7.44 9.62
N PHE A 59 -14.55 6.51 9.19
CA PHE A 59 -13.40 6.80 8.33
C PHE A 59 -13.83 7.41 6.99
N PHE A 60 -14.86 6.88 6.33
CA PHE A 60 -15.28 7.41 5.02
C PHE A 60 -16.07 8.72 5.14
N LEU A 61 -16.76 8.96 6.25
CA LEU A 61 -17.46 10.21 6.51
C LEU A 61 -16.52 11.35 6.88
N SER A 62 -15.40 11.07 7.56
CA SER A 62 -14.42 12.10 7.96
C SER A 62 -13.49 12.58 6.83
N VAL A 63 -13.34 11.80 5.75
CA VAL A 63 -12.51 12.18 4.60
C VAL A 63 -13.22 13.23 3.75
N GLN A 64 -12.58 14.38 3.47
CA GLN A 64 -13.15 15.42 2.59
C GLN A 64 -13.02 15.07 1.10
N GLU A 65 -13.93 15.57 0.25
CA GLU A 65 -13.92 15.27 -1.21
C GLU A 65 -12.78 16.00 -1.95
N ASN A 66 -12.34 17.15 -1.43
CA ASN A 66 -11.23 17.96 -1.97
C ASN A 66 -9.85 17.49 -1.53
N ASP A 67 -9.76 16.48 -0.67
CA ASP A 67 -8.50 15.79 -0.42
C ASP A 67 -8.15 15.05 -1.72
N LYS A 68 -7.34 15.70 -2.58
CA LYS A 68 -6.67 15.06 -3.72
C LYS A 68 -6.25 13.66 -3.26
N ILE A 69 -6.82 12.66 -3.92
CA ILE A 69 -6.80 11.26 -3.52
C ILE A 69 -5.35 10.75 -3.64
N SER A 70 -4.54 11.05 -2.64
CA SER A 70 -3.29 10.35 -2.36
C SER A 70 -2.93 10.42 -0.88
N LYS A 71 -3.89 10.68 0.02
CA LYS A 71 -3.77 10.14 1.38
C LYS A 71 -3.90 8.62 1.28
N LYS A 72 -2.85 7.98 0.72
CA LYS A 72 -2.54 6.58 0.98
C LYS A 72 -2.73 6.48 2.48
N ILE A 73 -3.73 5.71 2.90
CA ILE A 73 -3.90 5.33 4.30
C ILE A 73 -2.50 4.94 4.74
N HIS A 74 -1.88 5.76 5.58
CA HIS A 74 -0.59 5.45 6.17
C HIS A 74 -0.90 4.27 7.10
N ARG A 75 -0.91 3.07 6.53
CA ARG A 75 -0.93 1.85 7.32
C ARG A 75 0.30 1.97 8.18
N LYS A 76 0.12 1.96 9.51
CA LYS A 76 1.22 1.85 10.46
C LYS A 76 2.19 0.81 9.92
N ARG A 77 3.44 1.21 9.71
CA ARG A 77 4.46 0.35 9.12
C ARG A 77 4.72 -0.74 10.15
N LYS A 78 4.63 -2.02 9.75
CA LYS A 78 4.78 -3.14 10.70
C LYS A 78 6.18 -3.19 11.35
N PHE A 79 7.17 -2.57 10.73
CA PHE A 79 8.59 -2.64 11.10
C PHE A 79 9.22 -1.26 10.93
N GLU A 80 8.58 -0.22 11.48
CA GLU A 80 9.05 1.18 11.36
C GLU A 80 10.44 1.36 11.96
N GLU A 81 10.67 0.82 13.15
CA GLU A 81 11.95 0.87 13.87
C GLU A 81 13.10 0.25 13.04
N VAL A 82 12.83 -0.85 12.33
CA VAL A 82 13.81 -1.47 11.43
C VAL A 82 14.10 -0.57 10.22
N GLU A 83 13.08 0.11 9.69
CA GLU A 83 13.25 1.01 8.54
C GLU A 83 14.05 2.26 8.90
N GLU A 84 13.87 2.82 10.10
CA GLU A 84 14.59 4.00 10.57
C GLU A 84 16.09 3.72 10.70
N ILE A 85 16.48 2.67 11.44
CA ILE A 85 17.90 2.33 11.62
C ILE A 85 18.54 1.89 10.29
N LEU A 86 17.78 1.23 9.42
CA LEU A 86 18.28 0.85 8.10
C LEU A 86 18.52 2.07 7.20
N LEU A 87 17.75 3.15 7.38
CA LEU A 87 17.99 4.42 6.66
C LEU A 87 19.27 5.10 7.12
N ASP A 88 19.52 5.11 8.44
CA ASP A 88 20.76 5.66 8.99
C ASP A 88 21.98 4.91 8.44
N PHE A 89 21.92 3.58 8.40
CA PHE A 89 22.95 2.75 7.77
C PHE A 89 23.18 3.13 6.30
N VAL A 90 22.11 3.34 5.52
CA VAL A 90 22.23 3.76 4.12
C VAL A 90 22.88 5.14 4.01
N GLU A 91 22.48 6.09 4.86
CA GLU A 91 23.05 7.43 4.84
C GLU A 91 24.54 7.43 5.23
N GLU A 92 24.94 6.63 6.21
CA GLU A 92 26.34 6.46 6.60
C GLU A 92 27.20 5.89 5.47
N ASN A 93 26.68 4.89 4.74
CA ASN A 93 27.40 4.31 3.59
C ASN A 93 27.47 5.27 2.40
N ASN A 94 26.39 6.04 2.16
CA ASN A 94 26.40 7.09 1.14
C ASN A 94 27.43 8.19 1.47
N LYS A 95 27.58 8.57 2.75
CA LYS A 95 28.63 9.52 3.19
C LYS A 95 30.06 8.98 2.97
N ARG A 96 30.21 7.66 2.87
CA ARG A 96 31.48 6.96 2.63
C ARG A 96 31.69 6.56 1.17
N ASP A 97 30.79 6.99 0.27
CA ASP A 97 30.76 6.59 -1.15
C ASP A 97 30.81 5.07 -1.37
N MET A 98 30.26 4.30 -0.42
CA MET A 98 30.27 2.84 -0.48
C MET A 98 29.00 2.33 -1.17
N PRO A 99 29.10 1.62 -2.31
CA PRO A 99 27.93 1.08 -2.98
C PRO A 99 27.33 -0.07 -2.15
N ILE A 100 26.06 0.05 -1.80
CA ILE A 100 25.33 -0.99 -1.05
C ILE A 100 24.51 -1.83 -2.03
N SER A 101 24.71 -3.14 -2.01
CA SER A 101 23.86 -4.06 -2.76
C SER A 101 22.52 -4.28 -2.06
N ARG A 102 21.51 -4.69 -2.84
CA ARG A 102 20.21 -5.10 -2.29
C ARG A 102 20.32 -6.25 -1.29
N ASN A 103 21.29 -7.14 -1.50
CA ASN A 103 21.56 -8.24 -0.57
C ASN A 103 22.13 -7.72 0.75
N ASP A 104 22.99 -6.71 0.71
CA ASP A 104 23.58 -6.10 1.91
C ASP A 104 22.49 -5.40 2.73
N LEU A 105 21.59 -4.65 2.08
CA LEU A 105 20.41 -4.07 2.75
C LEU A 105 19.54 -5.12 3.42
N LYS A 106 19.37 -6.29 2.79
CA LYS A 106 18.57 -7.38 3.35
C LYS A 106 19.26 -7.98 4.57
N GLN A 107 20.57 -8.22 4.50
CA GLN A 107 21.34 -8.76 5.62
C GLN A 107 21.34 -7.79 6.79
N GLU A 108 21.55 -6.50 6.54
CA GLU A 108 21.55 -5.51 7.61
C GLU A 108 20.17 -5.33 8.23
N ALA A 109 19.10 -5.34 7.42
CA ALA A 109 17.73 -5.32 7.96
C ALA A 109 17.44 -6.52 8.88
N LEU A 110 17.95 -7.71 8.55
CA LEU A 110 17.82 -8.91 9.40
C LEU A 110 18.64 -8.78 10.69
N ASN A 111 19.84 -8.21 10.61
CA ASN A 111 20.68 -7.95 11.77
C ASN A 111 20.02 -6.94 12.72
N ILE A 112 19.48 -5.85 12.19
CA ILE A 112 18.74 -4.83 12.94
C ILE A 112 17.52 -5.46 13.62
N ALA A 113 16.71 -6.24 12.89
CA ALA A 113 15.55 -6.91 13.47
C ALA A 113 15.95 -7.88 14.60
N ARG A 114 17.08 -8.59 14.46
CA ARG A 114 17.61 -9.46 15.52
C ARG A 114 18.06 -8.66 16.74
N ARG A 115 18.73 -7.52 16.54
CA ARG A 115 19.17 -6.61 17.63
C ARG A 115 17.98 -6.01 18.38
N LEU A 116 16.92 -5.67 17.67
CA LEU A 116 15.66 -5.15 18.24
C LEU A 116 14.74 -6.25 18.81
N GLN A 117 15.12 -7.53 18.70
CA GLN A 117 14.30 -8.68 19.10
C GLN A 117 12.91 -8.70 18.45
N ILE A 118 12.80 -8.21 17.21
CA ILE A 118 11.54 -8.19 16.46
C ILE A 118 11.33 -9.56 15.81
N GLU A 119 10.38 -10.32 16.35
CA GLU A 119 10.01 -11.61 15.81
C GLU A 119 9.21 -11.50 14.49
N GLY A 120 9.42 -12.47 13.59
CA GLY A 120 8.67 -12.58 12.33
C GLY A 120 9.13 -11.64 11.21
N PHE A 121 10.20 -10.86 11.41
CA PHE A 121 10.82 -10.11 10.33
C PHE A 121 11.69 -11.03 9.45
N THR A 122 11.35 -11.13 8.16
CA THR A 122 12.05 -12.00 7.20
C THR A 122 12.88 -11.25 6.16
N GLY A 123 12.81 -9.91 6.15
CA GLY A 123 13.48 -9.10 5.12
C GLY A 123 13.08 -9.52 3.70
N SER A 124 11.81 -9.87 3.46
CA SER A 124 11.35 -10.40 2.18
C SER A 124 11.75 -9.48 1.00
N ASN A 125 11.99 -10.07 -0.17
CA ASN A 125 12.38 -9.32 -1.36
C ASN A 125 11.40 -8.17 -1.68
N GLY A 126 10.09 -8.41 -1.50
CA GLY A 126 9.06 -7.39 -1.69
C GLY A 126 9.07 -6.29 -0.62
N TRP A 127 9.52 -6.58 0.60
CA TRP A 127 9.71 -5.55 1.63
C TRP A 127 10.91 -4.66 1.28
N ILE A 128 12.06 -5.22 0.90
CA ILE A 128 13.25 -4.46 0.50
C ILE A 128 12.95 -3.56 -0.72
N GLN A 129 12.26 -4.07 -1.74
CA GLN A 129 11.84 -3.25 -2.88
C GLN A 129 10.95 -2.07 -2.47
N LYS A 130 10.02 -2.29 -1.54
CA LYS A 130 9.15 -1.22 -1.02
C LYS A 130 9.91 -0.24 -0.15
N PHE A 131 10.91 -0.70 0.61
CA PHE A 131 11.80 0.16 1.38
C PHE A 131 12.58 1.09 0.44
N MET A 132 13.28 0.52 -0.54
CA MET A 132 14.04 1.30 -1.53
C MET A 132 13.16 2.32 -2.26
N LYS A 133 12.01 1.88 -2.78
CA LYS A 133 11.05 2.74 -3.48
C LYS A 133 10.45 3.84 -2.60
N ARG A 134 10.37 3.65 -1.28
CA ARG A 134 9.80 4.65 -0.37
C ARG A 134 10.80 5.74 0.00
N ASN A 135 12.07 5.39 0.02
CA ASN A 135 13.15 6.28 0.41
C ASN A 135 13.94 6.80 -0.80
N ASP A 136 13.35 6.67 -2.00
CA ASP A 136 13.95 7.04 -3.29
C ASP A 136 15.39 6.54 -3.46
N LEU A 137 15.70 5.41 -2.82
CA LEU A 137 16.92 4.68 -3.05
C LEU A 137 16.72 4.07 -4.44
N GLY A 138 17.38 4.67 -5.43
CA GLY A 138 17.27 4.29 -6.83
C GLY A 138 17.33 2.78 -7.00
N SER A 139 16.70 2.26 -8.06
CA SER A 139 16.86 0.86 -8.39
C SER A 139 18.36 0.58 -8.46
N ILE A 140 18.88 -0.20 -7.51
CA ILE A 140 20.21 -0.77 -7.57
C ILE A 140 20.20 -1.58 -8.86
N SER A 141 20.58 -0.91 -9.96
CA SER A 141 20.58 -1.47 -11.28
C SER A 141 21.62 -2.56 -11.24
N LEU A 142 21.17 -3.73 -11.66
CA LEU A 142 22.00 -4.82 -12.08
C LEU A 142 23.12 -4.23 -12.94
N HIS A 143 24.34 -4.25 -12.41
CA HIS A 143 25.59 -3.96 -13.09
C HIS A 143 25.81 -2.51 -13.56
N GLY A 144 26.83 -1.87 -12.98
CA GLY A 144 27.60 -0.80 -13.62
C GLY A 144 27.04 0.61 -13.43
N ASN A 145 27.73 1.38 -12.57
CA ASN A 145 27.83 2.84 -12.54
C ASN A 145 26.53 3.66 -12.66
N LEU A 146 26.15 4.36 -11.59
CA LEU A 146 25.76 5.78 -11.67
C LEU A 146 25.58 6.40 -10.28
N ASN A 147 26.37 7.45 -10.05
CA ASN A 147 26.18 8.47 -9.03
C ASN A 147 24.75 9.01 -9.07
N TYR A 148 23.96 8.79 -8.03
CA TYR A 148 22.70 9.52 -7.87
C TYR A 148 22.98 10.83 -7.14
N CYS A 149 22.95 11.88 -7.96
CA CYS A 149 23.01 13.28 -7.60
C CYS A 149 21.93 13.63 -6.56
N ARG A 150 22.35 13.93 -5.34
CA ARG A 150 21.54 14.63 -4.33
C ARG A 150 21.55 16.13 -4.66
N SER A 151 21.00 16.53 -5.82
CA SER A 151 20.74 17.96 -6.08
C SER A 151 19.31 18.28 -5.70
N LEU A 152 19.18 18.82 -4.48
CA LEU A 152 18.28 19.91 -4.14
C LEU A 152 16.83 19.79 -4.66
N CYS A 153 15.95 19.31 -3.80
CA CYS A 153 14.59 19.87 -3.74
C CYS A 153 14.22 20.11 -2.27
N SER A 154 15.00 20.97 -1.63
CA SER A 154 14.46 21.90 -0.63
C SER A 154 14.23 23.20 -1.37
N ALA A 155 12.98 23.46 -1.79
CA ALA A 155 12.44 24.79 -2.04
C ALA A 155 10.98 24.70 -2.52
N TYR A 156 10.08 25.23 -1.70
CA TYR A 156 8.90 26.01 -2.08
C TYR A 156 7.75 25.37 -2.91
N PHE A 157 6.55 25.60 -2.36
CA PHE A 157 5.16 25.46 -2.87
C PHE A 157 4.46 24.08 -2.84
#